data_AF-A0A5K7XAS7-F1
#
_entry.id   AF-A0A5K7XAS7-F1
#
_cell.length_a   1.000
_cell.length_b   1.000
_cell.length_c   1.000
_cell.angle_alpha   90.00
_cell.angle_beta   90.00
_cell.angle_gamma   90.00
#
_symmetry.space_group_name_H-M   'P 1'
#
loop_
_entity.id
_entity.type
_entity.pdbx_description
1 polymer ?
#
loop_
_entity_poly.entity_id
_entity_poly.type
_entity_poly.pdbx_seq_one_letter_code
_entity_poly.pdbx_strand_id
1 'polypeptide(L)'
;MAKKKKKAATLREKKALSYGVIFLDQISPPIPVEGRKPIEIDMTMDEALKLHLGLLQALTELNRLDRRSPKSRARGIRFALYPDQRRMMVQQGSVKDNSAPR
;
A
#
# COMPACT_ATOMS: atom_id res chain seq x y z
N MET A 1 -6.60 -37.26 -11.75
CA MET A 1 -6.41 -36.53 -10.48
C MET A 1 -6.79 -35.07 -10.68
N ALA A 2 -7.89 -34.60 -10.08
CA ALA A 2 -8.39 -33.24 -10.27
C ALA A 2 -7.59 -32.23 -9.43
N LYS A 3 -7.02 -31.20 -10.08
CA LYS A 3 -6.33 -30.08 -9.41
C LYS A 3 -7.33 -29.37 -8.48
N LYS A 4 -7.09 -29.41 -7.16
CA LYS A 4 -7.84 -28.61 -6.17
C LYS A 4 -7.72 -27.13 -6.52
N LYS A 5 -8.82 -26.50 -6.98
CA LYS A 5 -8.92 -25.03 -7.08
C LYS A 5 -8.68 -24.44 -5.68
N LYS A 6 -7.63 -23.64 -5.52
CA LYS A 6 -7.41 -22.84 -4.31
C LYS A 6 -8.66 -21.97 -4.10
N LYS A 7 -9.39 -22.17 -2.99
CA LYS A 7 -10.50 -21.29 -2.60
C LYS A 7 -9.92 -19.88 -2.49
N ALA A 8 -10.49 -18.94 -3.27
CA ALA A 8 -10.18 -17.52 -3.12
C ALA A 8 -10.38 -17.14 -1.64
N ALA A 9 -9.38 -16.52 -1.03
CA ALA A 9 -9.53 -16.00 0.32
C ALA A 9 -10.73 -15.05 0.31
N THR A 10 -11.75 -15.33 1.12
CA THR A 10 -12.93 -14.49 1.25
C THR A 10 -12.48 -13.08 1.64
N LEU A 11 -12.55 -12.15 0.69
CA LEU A 11 -12.31 -10.73 0.94
C LEU A 11 -13.38 -10.26 1.93
N ARG A 12 -12.97 -9.49 2.93
CA ARG A 12 -13.90 -8.96 3.93
C ARG A 12 -14.91 -8.03 3.28
N GLU A 13 -16.13 -8.05 3.82
CA GLU A 13 -17.21 -7.18 3.41
C GLU A 13 -16.85 -5.70 3.65
N LYS A 14 -17.14 -4.85 2.66
CA LYS A 14 -16.80 -3.43 2.68
C LYS A 14 -17.70 -2.71 3.69
N LYS A 15 -17.13 -1.98 4.66
CA LYS A 15 -17.91 -1.16 5.61
C LYS A 15 -18.41 0.12 4.93
N ALA A 16 -19.48 0.72 5.44
CA ALA A 16 -20.06 1.96 4.91
C ALA A 16 -19.06 3.13 4.83
N LEU A 17 -18.07 3.17 5.74
CA LEU A 17 -17.01 4.18 5.79
C LEU A 17 -15.72 3.74 5.06
N SER A 18 -15.81 2.79 4.13
CA SER A 18 -14.67 2.35 3.31
C SER A 18 -14.75 2.98 1.92
N TYR A 19 -13.71 3.70 1.51
CA TYR A 19 -13.71 4.49 0.26
C TYR A 19 -12.92 3.84 -0.90
N GLY A 20 -12.20 2.74 -0.68
CA GLY A 20 -11.45 2.05 -1.72
C GLY A 20 -10.70 0.81 -1.23
N VAL A 21 -10.09 0.07 -2.15
CA VAL A 21 -9.20 -1.07 -1.86
C VAL A 21 -7.97 -0.94 -2.76
N ILE A 22 -6.79 -1.12 -2.17
CA ILE A 22 -5.52 -1.20 -2.90
C ILE A 22 -4.80 -2.49 -2.53
N PHE A 23 -3.98 -3.00 -3.44
CA PHE A 23 -3.12 -4.14 -3.19
C PHE A 23 -1.70 -3.67 -2.87
N LEU A 24 -1.14 -4.16 -1.77
CA LEU A 24 0.23 -3.86 -1.37
C LEU A 24 1.21 -4.78 -2.09
N ASP A 25 2.39 -4.25 -2.43
CA ASP A 25 3.50 -5.05 -2.98
C ASP A 25 4.15 -5.91 -1.88
N GLN A 26 4.49 -5.30 -0.74
CA GLN A 26 5.13 -5.96 0.39
C GLN A 26 4.91 -5.16 1.68
N ILE A 27 5.02 -5.85 2.83
CA ILE A 27 5.08 -5.24 4.18
C ILE A 27 6.40 -5.70 4.81
N SER A 28 7.16 -4.75 5.38
CA SER A 28 8.44 -5.03 6.03
C SER A 28 8.55 -4.19 7.32
N PRO A 29 8.74 -4.81 8.49
CA PRO A 29 8.83 -6.26 8.72
C PRO A 29 7.49 -6.98 8.46
N PRO A 30 7.50 -8.30 8.19
CA PRO A 30 6.27 -9.08 8.04
C PRO A 30 5.41 -8.99 9.29
N ILE A 31 4.10 -8.81 9.11
CA ILE A 31 3.14 -8.75 10.21
C ILE A 31 2.50 -10.13 10.36
N PRO A 32 2.51 -10.74 11.56
CA PRO A 32 1.90 -12.06 11.79
C PRO A 32 0.44 -12.09 11.34
N VAL A 33 0.08 -13.09 10.53
CA VAL A 33 -1.23 -13.15 9.84
C VAL A 33 -2.30 -13.91 10.65
N GLU A 34 -1.94 -14.46 11.81
CA GLU A 34 -2.85 -15.25 12.64
C GLU A 34 -3.94 -14.35 13.24
N GLY A 35 -5.21 -14.72 13.04
CA GLY A 35 -6.36 -13.98 13.61
C GLY A 35 -6.79 -12.71 12.87
N ARG A 36 -6.25 -12.42 11.68
CA ARG A 36 -6.67 -11.39 10.70
C ARG A 36 -7.47 -10.22 11.28
N LYS A 37 -6.86 -9.26 11.95
CA LYS A 37 -7.45 -7.91 12.13
C LYS A 37 -6.71 -6.94 11.19
N PRO A 38 -7.41 -5.96 10.58
CA PRO A 38 -6.72 -4.93 9.81
C PRO A 38 -5.82 -4.13 10.74
N ILE A 39 -4.79 -3.51 10.18
CA ILE A 39 -4.01 -2.48 10.89
C ILE A 39 -4.78 -1.19 10.69
N GLU A 40 -5.38 -0.70 11.76
CA GLU A 40 -6.11 0.56 11.79
C GLU A 40 -5.13 1.66 12.23
N ILE A 41 -5.08 2.74 11.45
CA ILE A 41 -4.26 3.92 11.75
C ILE A 41 -5.21 5.10 11.78
N ASP A 42 -5.52 5.56 12.98
CA ASP A 42 -6.39 6.72 13.17
C ASP A 42 -5.57 8.00 13.05
N MET A 43 -6.15 8.99 12.37
CA MET A 43 -5.53 10.29 12.10
C MET A 43 -6.55 11.38 12.40
N THR A 44 -6.07 12.54 12.84
CA THR A 44 -6.92 13.73 12.85
C THR A 44 -7.16 14.20 11.41
N MET A 45 -8.17 15.05 11.21
CA MET A 45 -8.45 15.67 9.90
C MET A 45 -7.21 16.36 9.33
N ASP A 46 -6.46 17.09 10.15
CA ASP A 46 -5.27 17.82 9.70
C ASP A 46 -4.14 16.88 9.28
N GLU A 47 -3.90 15.79 10.00
CA GLU A 47 -2.89 14.80 9.61
C GLU A 47 -3.32 14.02 8.36
N ALA A 48 -4.61 13.78 8.17
CA ALA A 48 -5.15 13.20 6.95
C ALA A 48 -4.96 14.13 5.73
N LEU A 49 -5.14 15.45 5.91
CA LEU A 49 -4.87 16.45 4.87
C LEU A 49 -3.38 16.52 4.52
N LYS A 50 -2.50 16.48 5.52
CA LYS A 50 -1.04 16.41 5.30
C LYS A 50 -0.64 15.15 4.53
N LEU A 51 -1.22 14.00 4.89
CA LEU A 51 -1.02 12.74 4.17
C LEU A 51 -1.46 12.86 2.70
N HIS A 52 -2.63 13.45 2.44
CA HIS A 52 -3.12 13.66 1.08
C HIS A 52 -2.14 14.50 0.25
N LEU A 53 -1.66 15.62 0.79
CA LEU A 53 -0.70 16.50 0.11
C LEU A 53 0.65 15.81 -0.13
N GLY A 54 1.20 15.11 0.87
CA GLY A 54 2.45 14.37 0.75
C GLY A 54 2.37 13.25 -0.29
N LEU A 55 1.23 12.54 -0.35
CA LEU A 55 0.97 11.52 -1.37
C LEU A 55 0.87 12.13 -2.77
N LEU A 56 0.14 13.24 -2.92
CA LEU A 56 0.00 13.93 -4.21
C LEU A 56 1.36 14.39 -4.75
N GLN A 57 2.20 14.97 -3.89
CA GLN A 57 3.55 15.37 -4.26
C GLN A 57 4.39 14.17 -4.73
N ALA A 58 4.39 13.07 -3.97
CA ALA A 58 5.17 11.89 -4.30
C ALA A 58 4.71 11.23 -5.61
N LEU A 59 3.39 11.19 -5.87
CA LEU A 59 2.82 10.69 -7.12
C LEU A 59 3.16 11.58 -8.32
N THR A 60 3.21 12.91 -8.11
CA THR A 60 3.64 13.86 -9.14
C THR A 60 5.07 13.58 -9.58
N GLU A 61 5.98 13.31 -8.64
CA GLU A 61 7.35 12.93 -8.96
C GLU A 61 7.44 11.59 -9.72
N LEU A 62 6.65 10.58 -9.31
CA LEU A 62 6.61 9.31 -10.04
C LEU A 62 6.07 9.46 -11.46
N ASN A 63 5.10 10.35 -11.67
CA ASN A 63 4.52 10.58 -12.99
C ASN A 63 5.50 11.24 -13.97
N ARG A 64 6.56 11.88 -13.48
CA ARG A 64 7.65 12.41 -14.32
C ARG A 64 8.58 11.33 -14.85
N LEU A 65 8.55 10.12 -14.29
CA LEU A 65 9.45 9.04 -14.69
C LEU A 65 9.00 8.41 -16.01
N ASP A 66 9.97 8.06 -16.87
CA ASP A 66 9.68 7.31 -18.10
C ASP A 66 9.21 5.90 -17.77
N ARG A 67 7.94 5.60 -18.08
CA ARG A 67 7.30 4.29 -17.83
C ARG A 67 7.90 3.15 -18.66
N ARG A 68 8.63 3.45 -19.74
CA ARG A 68 9.31 2.44 -20.56
C ARG A 68 10.58 1.91 -19.90
N SER A 69 11.19 2.68 -19.00
CA SER A 69 12.37 2.25 -18.24
C SER A 69 11.99 1.23 -17.14
N PRO A 70 12.65 0.05 -17.10
CA PRO A 70 12.46 -0.92 -16.02
C PRO A 70 12.76 -0.33 -14.63
N LYS A 71 13.76 0.55 -14.53
CA LYS A 71 14.13 1.22 -13.27
C LYS A 71 13.03 2.14 -12.77
N SER A 72 12.39 2.87 -13.68
CA SER A 72 11.26 3.76 -13.36
C SER A 72 10.04 2.97 -12.91
N ARG A 73 9.73 1.86 -13.61
CA ARG A 73 8.65 0.97 -13.18
C ARG A 73 8.87 0.49 -11.77
N ALA A 74 10.08 0.05 -11.42
CA ALA A 74 10.45 -0.40 -10.08
C ALA A 74 10.30 0.64 -8.94
N ARG A 75 9.86 1.88 -9.22
CA ARG A 75 9.60 2.92 -8.23
C ARG A 75 8.13 2.94 -7.85
N GLY A 76 7.87 3.15 -6.56
CA GLY A 76 6.52 3.30 -6.02
C GLY A 76 6.51 4.17 -4.78
N ILE A 77 5.37 4.19 -4.10
CA ILE A 77 5.21 4.87 -2.82
C ILE A 77 5.43 3.88 -1.68
N ARG A 78 6.15 4.32 -0.65
CA ARG A 78 6.34 3.60 0.60
C ARG A 78 5.81 4.45 1.75
N PHE A 79 5.01 3.84 2.61
CA PHE A 79 4.71 4.39 3.92
C PHE A 79 5.63 3.74 4.95
N ALA A 80 6.43 4.56 5.64
CA ALA A 80 7.23 4.12 6.77
C ALA A 80 6.50 4.52 8.05
N LEU A 81 6.07 3.52 8.83
CA LEU A 81 5.45 3.71 10.13
C LEU A 81 6.51 3.53 11.22
N TYR A 82 6.58 4.50 12.12
CA TYR A 82 7.44 4.51 13.30
C TYR A 82 6.53 4.49 14.55
N PRO A 83 6.18 3.29 15.07
CA PRO A 83 5.20 3.15 16.14
C PRO A 83 5.62 3.83 17.44
N ASP A 84 6.92 3.81 17.74
CA ASP A 84 7.56 4.49 18.87
C ASP A 84 7.29 6.00 18.86
N GLN A 85 7.25 6.60 17.67
CA GLN A 85 7.05 8.04 17.47
C GLN A 85 5.61 8.40 17.09
N ARG A 86 4.70 7.43 16.96
CA ARG A 86 3.35 7.61 16.39
C ARG A 86 3.37 8.39 15.08
N ARG A 87 4.37 8.11 14.24
CA ARG A 87 4.68 8.89 13.04
C ARG A 87 4.64 8.01 11.82
N MET A 88 4.03 8.52 10.75
CA MET A 88 4.08 7.92 9.42
C MET A 88 4.78 8.87 8.45
N MET A 89 5.59 8.32 7.55
CA MET A 89 6.29 9.08 6.52
C MET A 89 5.92 8.55 5.13
N VAL A 90 5.64 9.47 4.21
CA VAL A 90 5.45 9.18 2.79
C VAL A 90 6.81 9.30 2.09
N GLN A 91 7.24 8.24 1.42
CA GLN A 91 8.53 8.17 0.75
C GLN A 91 8.40 7.54 -0.64
N GLN A 92 9.40 7.76 -1.49
CA GLN A 92 9.59 6.90 -2.67
C GLN A 92 10.28 5.60 -2.24
N GLY A 93 9.71 4.48 -2.64
CA GLY A 93 10.25 3.16 -2.40
C GLY A 93 10.50 2.38 -3.68
N SER A 94 11.10 1.22 -3.53
CA SER A 94 11.19 0.21 -4.59
C SER A 94 10.10 -0.84 -4.39
N VAL A 95 9.46 -1.23 -5.49
CA VAL A 95 8.45 -2.31 -5.52
C VAL A 95 9.04 -3.54 -6.22
N LYS A 96 8.64 -4.73 -5.77
CA LYS A 96 9.16 -6.03 -6.24
C LYS A 96 8.54 -6.48 -7.56
N ASP A 97 7.27 -6.17 -7.81
CA ASP A 97 6.56 -6.60 -9.02
C ASP A 97 5.78 -5.45 -9.69
N ASN A 98 6.14 -5.12 -10.93
CA ASN A 98 5.44 -4.16 -11.80
C ASN A 98 4.91 -4.76 -13.09
N SER A 99 4.98 -6.07 -13.23
CA SER A 99 4.91 -6.72 -14.53
C SER A 99 3.52 -7.22 -14.89
N ALA A 100 2.59 -7.32 -13.94
CA ALA A 100 1.30 -7.94 -14.17
C ALA A 100 0.14 -7.12 -13.59
N PRO A 101 -0.98 -6.96 -14.32
CA PRO A 101 -2.26 -6.63 -13.70
C PRO A 101 -2.58 -7.75 -12.69
N ARG A 102 -2.82 -7.37 -11.44
CA ARG A 102 -3.30 -8.29 -10.40
C ARG A 102 -4.81 -8.44 -10.47
#